data_AF-A0A933TVJ0-F1
#
_entry.id   AF-A0A933TVJ0-F1
#
_cell.length_a   1.000
_cell.length_b   1.000
_cell.length_c   1.000
_cell.angle_alpha   90.00
_cell.angle_beta   90.00
_cell.angle_gamma   90.00
#
_symmetry.space_group_name_H-M   'P 1'
#
loop_
_entity.id
_entity.type
_entity.pdbx_description
1 polymer ?
#
loop_
_entity_poly.entity_id
_entity_poly.type
_entity_poly.pdbx_seq_one_letter_code
_entity_poly.pdbx_strand_id
1 'polypeptide(L)' 'MKITLEAWASRHFDPPPKISTLRAWAGSGLIVPAPIKVGRLWMVEDEAEYSPTSRQRVHTQGLSDRALSILTAA' A
#
# COMPACT_ATOMS: atom_id res chain seq x y z
N MET A 1 -14.53 -5.48 9.01
CA MET A 1 -14.05 -6.85 9.31
C MET A 1 -12.79 -7.05 8.50
N LYS A 2 -11.70 -7.57 9.08
CA LYS A 2 -10.45 -7.77 8.34
C LYS A 2 -10.37 -9.14 7.70
N ILE A 3 -10.05 -9.18 6.41
CA ILE A 3 -9.92 -10.38 5.59
C ILE A 3 -8.57 -10.39 4.87
N THR A 4 -8.19 -11.52 4.27
CA THR A 4 -6.96 -11.61 3.46
C THR A 4 -7.11 -10.87 2.13
N LEU A 5 -5.99 -10.45 1.53
CA LEU A 5 -6.00 -9.83 0.20
C LEU A 5 -6.71 -10.68 -0.86
N GLU A 6 -6.55 -12.01 -0.81
CA GLU A 6 -7.16 -12.93 -1.79
C GLU A 6 -8.67 -13.02 -1.61
N ALA A 7 -9.14 -13.09 -0.35
CA ALA A 7 -10.56 -13.10 -0.05
C ALA A 7 -11.21 -11.76 -0.45
N TRP A 8 -10.56 -10.64 -0.16
CA TRP A 8 -10.99 -9.32 -0.59
C TRP A 8 -11.05 -9.21 -2.12
N ALA A 9 -9.99 -9.62 -2.82
CA ALA A 9 -9.92 -9.54 -4.27
C ALA A 9 -11.01 -10.38 -4.95
N SER A 10 -11.30 -11.57 -4.40
CA SER A 10 -12.36 -12.44 -4.92
C SER A 10 -13.77 -11.85 -4.77
N ARG A 11 -13.96 -10.87 -3.90
CA ARG A 11 -15.23 -10.16 -3.70
C ARG A 11 -15.36 -8.92 -4.58
N HIS A 12 -14.25 -8.26 -4.90
CA HIS A 12 -14.23 -6.95 -5.56
C HIS A 12 -13.88 -7.02 -7.05
N PHE A 13 -13.30 -8.12 -7.52
CA PHE A 13 -12.83 -8.26 -8.90
C PHE A 13 -13.17 -9.61 -9.49
N ASP A 14 -13.60 -9.61 -10.75
CA ASP A 14 -13.78 -10.81 -11.56
C ASP A 14 -13.13 -10.59 -12.96
N PRO A 15 -12.02 -11.29 -13.29
CA PRO A 15 -11.30 -12.24 -12.45
C PRO A 15 -10.47 -11.54 -11.35
N PRO A 16 -10.25 -12.19 -10.20
CA PRO A 16 -9.42 -11.63 -9.15
C PRO A 16 -7.95 -11.46 -9.59
N PRO A 17 -7.30 -10.31 -9.30
CA PRO A 17 -5.88 -10.13 -9.52
C PRO A 17 -5.03 -11.16 -8.78
N LYS A 18 -3.85 -11.48 -9.32
CA LYS A 18 -2.90 -12.39 -8.67
C LYS A 18 -2.36 -11.80 -7.36
N ILE A 19 -2.03 -12.67 -6.40
CA ILE A 19 -1.53 -12.27 -5.08
C ILE A 19 -0.26 -11.39 -5.12
N SER A 20 0.60 -11.54 -6.13
CA SER A 20 1.76 -10.67 -6.33
C SER A 20 1.35 -9.21 -6.59
N THR A 21 0.34 -9.00 -7.44
CA THR A 21 -0.24 -7.69 -7.73
C THR A 21 -0.88 -7.08 -6.48
N LEU A 22 -1.67 -7.88 -5.74
CA LEU A 22 -2.33 -7.42 -4.52
C LEU A 22 -1.32 -6.97 -3.45
N ARG A 23 -0.21 -7.71 -3.28
CA ARG A 23 0.88 -7.32 -2.37
C ARG A 23 1.57 -6.03 -2.83
N ALA A 24 1.76 -5.85 -4.14
CA ALA A 24 2.32 -4.62 -4.69
C ALA A 24 1.39 -3.42 -4.41
N TRP A 25 0.07 -3.59 -4.54
CA TRP A 25 -0.92 -2.56 -4.20
C TRP A 25 -0.92 -2.21 -2.72
N ALA A 26 -0.95 -3.23 -1.85
CA ALA A 26 -0.89 -3.04 -0.40
C ALA A 26 0.39 -2.28 0.02
N GLY A 27 1.55 -2.67 -0.53
CA GLY A 27 2.82 -2.00 -0.25
C GLY A 27 2.96 -0.60 -0.85
N SER A 28 2.23 -0.31 -1.94
CA SER A 28 2.26 0.98 -2.63
C SER A 28 1.17 1.97 -2.16
N GLY A 29 0.37 1.58 -1.16
CA GLY A 29 -0.71 2.41 -0.63
C GLY A 29 -1.89 2.58 -1.59
N LEU A 30 -2.12 1.62 -2.49
CA LEU A 30 -3.20 1.67 -3.49
C LEU A 30 -4.52 1.06 -3.01
N ILE A 31 -4.61 0.68 -1.74
CA ILE A 31 -5.81 0.11 -1.12
C ILE A 31 -6.18 1.00 0.07
N VAL A 32 -7.43 1.44 0.12
CA VAL A 32 -7.91 2.40 1.13
C VAL A 32 -9.21 1.86 1.77
N PRO A 33 -9.28 1.70 3.10
CA PRO A 33 -8.23 1.98 4.09
C PRO A 33 -6.98 1.09 3.94
N ALA A 34 -5.84 1.61 4.40
CA ALA A 34 -4.54 0.95 4.23
C ALA A 34 -4.53 -0.47 4.85
N PRO A 35 -4.05 -1.49 4.12
CA PRO A 35 -3.91 -2.84 4.66
C PRO A 35 -2.89 -2.90 5.80
N ILE A 36 -3.07 -3.85 6.72
CA ILE A 36 -2.17 -4.11 7.84
C ILE A 36 -1.40 -5.40 7.59
N LYS A 37 -0.09 -5.37 7.79
CA LYS A 37 0.76 -6.56 7.69
C LYS A 37 0.81 -7.30 9.03
N VAL A 38 0.34 -8.54 9.06
CA VAL A 38 0.35 -9.43 10.24
C VAL A 38 1.21 -10.65 9.92
N GLY A 39 2.47 -10.63 10.38
CA GLY A 39 3.46 -11.65 10.04
C GLY A 39 3.74 -11.71 8.54
N ARG A 40 3.41 -12.84 7.90
CA ARG A 40 3.56 -13.04 6.44
C ARG A 40 2.29 -12.69 5.65
N LEU A 41 1.21 -12.31 6.32
CA LEU A 41 -0.08 -12.04 5.72
C LEU A 41 -0.37 -10.53 5.68
N TRP A 42 -1.15 -10.13 4.68
CA TRP A 42 -1.74 -8.80 4.59
C TRP A 42 -3.24 -8.94 4.87
N MET A 43 -3.72 -8.12 5.81
CA MET A 43 -5.10 -8.07 6.23
C MET A 43 -5.68 -6.72 5.80
N VAL A 44 -6.82 -6.75 5.11
CA VAL A 44 -7.50 -5.58 4.57
C VAL A 44 -8.92 -5.54 5.12
N GLU A 45 -9.50 -4.34 5.27
CA GLU A 45 -10.94 -4.25 5.55
C GLU A 45 -11.72 -4.82 4.36
N ASP A 46 -12.83 -5.49 4.65
CA ASP A 46 -13.73 -6.03 3.63
C ASP A 46 -14.19 -4.93 2.66
N GLU A 47 -14.60 -3.78 3.19
CA GLU A 47 -15.07 -2.61 2.42
C GLU A 47 -13.92 -1.72 1.89
N ALA A 48 -12.69 -2.22 1.83
CA ALA A 48 -11.60 -1.42 1.28
C ALA A 48 -11.71 -1.32 -0.24
N GLU A 49 -11.30 -0.19 -0.79
CA GLU A 49 -11.33 0.06 -2.23
C GLU A 49 -9.91 0.16 -2.81
N TYR A 50 -9.77 -0.27 -4.06
CA TYR A 50 -8.56 -0.01 -4.83
C TYR A 50 -8.60 1.43 -5.37
N SER A 51 -7.60 2.23 -4.99
CA SER A 51 -7.45 3.61 -5.45
C SER A 51 -6.09 3.81 -6.12
N PRO A 52 -6.02 3.84 -7.47
CA PRO A 52 -4.76 4.06 -8.18
C PRO A 52 -4.19 5.47 -7.97
N THR A 53 -5.04 6.44 -7.60
CA THR A 53 -4.65 7.81 -7.27
C THR A 53 -4.16 7.96 -5.84
N SER A 54 -4.50 7.03 -4.93
CA SER A 54 -4.05 7.05 -3.54
C SER A 54 -2.60 6.62 -3.37
N ARG A 55 -1.83 6.49 -4.46
CA ARG A 55 -0.39 6.19 -4.45
C ARG A 55 0.28 7.22 -3.55
N GLN A 56 0.36 6.89 -2.26
CA GLN A 56 1.09 7.67 -1.30
C GLN A 56 2.51 7.52 -1.79
N ARG A 57 3.01 8.57 -2.46
CA ARG A 57 4.44 8.69 -2.67
C ARG A 57 4.99 8.51 -1.27
N VAL A 58 5.70 7.42 -1.05
CA VAL A 58 6.64 7.32 0.05
C VAL A 58 7.63 8.43 -0.26
N HIS A 59 7.25 9.66 0.11
CA HIS A 59 8.17 10.75 0.19
C HIS A 59 9.16 10.22 1.19
N THR A 60 10.37 9.91 0.74
CA THR A 60 11.49 9.61 1.61
C THR A 60 11.72 10.86 2.45
N GLN A 61 10.89 11.04 3.47
CA GLN A 61 11.13 11.92 4.60
C GLN A 61 12.19 11.17 5.41
N GLY A 62 13.39 11.20 4.82
CA GLY A 62 14.54 10.37 5.11
C GLY A 62 15.77 10.92 4.39
N LEU A 63 15.73 12.18 3.96
CA LEU A 63 16.95 12.97 3.91
C LEU A 63 17.27 13.26 5.38
N SER A 64 18.40 12.76 5.86
CA SER A 64 18.94 13.25 7.12
C SER A 64 19.14 14.76 7.02
N ASP A 65 19.08 15.49 8.13
CA ASP A 65 19.33 16.95 8.15
C ASP A 65 20.63 17.32 7.42
N ARG A 66 21.61 16.41 7.44
CA ARG A 66 22.87 16.51 6.69
C ARG A 66 22.71 16.55 5.18
N ALA A 67 21.79 15.77 4.61
CA ALA A 67 21.52 15.76 3.17
C ALA A 67 20.77 17.01 2.72
N LEU A 68 19.95 17.59 3.61
CA LEU A 68 19.32 18.89 3.37
C LEU A 68 20.35 20.04 3.42
N SER A 69 21.29 20.03 4.36
CA SER A 69 22.33 21.07 4.46
C SER A 69 23.24 21.16 3.23
N ILE A 70 23.51 20.06 2.54
CA ILE A 70 24.36 20.05 1.33
C ILE A 70 23.66 20.75 0.14
N LEU A 71 22.34 20.66 0.06
CA LEU A 71 21.57 21.19 -1.08
C LEU A 71 21.24 22.68 -0.95
N THR A 72 21.26 23.24 0.26
CA THR A 72 20.89 24.65 0.53
C THR A 72 22.10 25.58 0.67
N ALA A 73 23.32 25.04 0.67
CA ALA A 73 24.56 25.83 0.70
C ALA A 73 25.06 26.09 -0.74
N ALA A 74 24.48 27.07 -1.41
CA ALA A 74 24.97 27.64 -2.68
C ALA A 74 24.71 29.15 -2.72
#